data_AF-A0A394DHE3-F1
#
_entry.id   AF-A0A394DHE3-F1
#
_cell.length_a   1.000
_cell.length_b   1.000
_cell.length_c   1.000
_cell.angle_alpha   90.00
_cell.angle_beta   90.00
_cell.angle_gamma   90.00
#
_symmetry.space_group_name_H-M   'P 1'
#
loop_
_entity.id
_entity.type
_entity.pdbx_description
1 polymer ?
#
loop_
_entity_poly.entity_id
_entity_poly.type
_entity_poly.pdbx_seq_one_letter_code
_entity_poly.pdbx_strand_id
1 'polypeptide(L)'
;MIEPRYFDTKLFPGNDDHPSHDVYRGQMLVKEVYETLRSSPQWNQTLLLITYDEYGGFYDHVPTPIRGVPSPDGIRSSENFNFDRLGVRVPTIAVSPWIEKGTHYCMSNQ
;
A
#
# COMPACT_ATOMS: atom_id res chain seq x y z
N MET A 1 5.29 -11.98 -0.07
CA MET A 1 4.12 -11.11 0.20
C MET A 1 3.43 -11.67 1.43
N ILE A 2 2.99 -10.81 2.35
CA ILE A 2 2.20 -11.23 3.52
C ILE A 2 0.78 -10.82 3.23
N GLU A 3 -0.12 -11.81 3.21
CA GLU A 3 -1.53 -11.60 2.93
C GLU A 3 -2.28 -11.39 4.24
N PRO A 4 -3.08 -10.32 4.39
CA PRO A 4 -4.01 -10.20 5.49
C PRO A 4 -5.19 -11.17 5.32
N ARG A 5 -6.02 -11.26 6.36
CA ARG A 5 -7.34 -11.87 6.26
C ARG A 5 -8.30 -10.84 5.70
N TYR A 6 -8.72 -11.08 4.47
CA TYR A 6 -9.66 -10.23 3.73
C TYR A 6 -11.12 -10.37 4.15
N PHE A 7 -11.46 -11.42 4.92
CA PHE A 7 -12.84 -11.73 5.25
C PHE A 7 -12.99 -11.97 6.74
N ASP A 8 -14.06 -11.40 7.30
CA ASP A 8 -14.56 -11.81 8.60
C ASP A 8 -15.02 -13.27 8.55
N THR A 9 -14.50 -14.07 9.48
CA THR A 9 -14.95 -15.43 9.71
C THR A 9 -15.56 -15.54 11.10
N LYS A 10 -16.29 -16.62 11.38
CA LYS A 10 -16.86 -16.86 12.73
C LYS A 10 -15.82 -16.91 13.85
N LEU A 11 -14.56 -17.21 13.51
CA LEU A 11 -13.48 -17.41 14.48
C LEU A 11 -12.50 -16.24 14.53
N PHE A 12 -12.30 -15.56 13.40
CA PHE A 12 -11.29 -14.50 13.27
C PHE A 12 -11.84 -13.36 12.42
N PRO A 13 -11.67 -12.10 12.87
CA PRO A 13 -12.01 -10.94 12.06
C PRO A 13 -10.96 -10.68 10.96
N GLY A 14 -11.36 -9.88 9.97
CA GLY A 14 -10.48 -9.28 8.98
C GLY A 14 -9.41 -8.40 9.64
N ASN A 15 -8.26 -8.28 8.98
CA ASN A 15 -7.13 -7.48 9.45
C ASN A 15 -6.34 -6.86 8.29
N ASP A 16 -7.07 -6.32 7.32
CA ASP A 16 -6.59 -5.80 6.03
C ASP A 16 -6.72 -4.26 5.89
N ASP A 17 -7.16 -3.56 6.95
CA ASP A 17 -7.53 -2.14 6.94
C ASP A 17 -8.69 -1.76 5.98
N HIS A 18 -9.37 -2.74 5.36
CA HIS A 18 -10.45 -2.49 4.41
C HIS A 18 -11.75 -2.10 5.15
N PRO A 19 -12.50 -1.06 4.71
CA PRO A 19 -13.81 -0.77 5.26
C PRO A 19 -14.81 -1.94 5.08
N SER A 20 -15.56 -2.39 6.07
CA SER A 20 -15.81 -1.84 7.41
C SER A 20 -15.03 -2.54 8.53
N HIS A 21 -13.94 -3.24 8.22
CA HIS A 21 -13.13 -3.92 9.23
C HIS A 21 -12.46 -2.92 10.18
N ASP A 22 -12.11 -3.41 11.37
CA ASP A 22 -11.44 -2.61 12.39
C ASP A 22 -9.96 -2.36 12.02
N VAL A 23 -9.64 -1.10 11.70
CA VAL A 23 -8.27 -0.64 11.37
C VAL A 23 -7.27 -1.00 12.48
N TYR A 24 -7.69 -1.08 13.74
CA TYR A 24 -6.80 -1.54 14.82
C TYR A 24 -6.23 -2.94 14.52
N ARG A 25 -7.03 -3.84 13.93
CA ARG A 25 -6.59 -5.20 13.59
C ARG A 25 -5.57 -5.22 12.47
N GLY A 26 -5.74 -4.40 11.43
CA GLY A 26 -4.77 -4.31 10.34
C GLY A 26 -3.45 -3.68 10.82
N GLN A 27 -3.53 -2.63 11.63
CA GLN A 27 -2.34 -2.03 12.25
C GLN A 27 -1.63 -2.99 13.23
N MET A 28 -2.36 -3.87 13.90
CA MET A 28 -1.76 -4.94 14.71
C MET A 28 -0.98 -5.95 13.87
N LEU A 29 -1.47 -6.32 12.68
CA LEU A 29 -0.72 -7.18 11.74
C LEU A 29 0.58 -6.50 11.30
N VAL A 30 0.51 -5.23 10.89
CA VAL A 30 1.69 -4.46 10.51
C VAL A 30 2.73 -4.42 11.64
N LYS A 31 2.28 -4.19 12.88
CA LYS A 31 3.15 -4.21 14.06
C LYS A 31 3.80 -5.58 14.25
N GLU A 32 3.04 -6.67 14.20
CA GLU A 32 3.55 -8.03 14.41
C GLU A 32 4.63 -8.39 13.38
N VAL A 33 4.39 -8.07 12.10
CA VAL A 33 5.37 -8.25 11.02
C VAL A 33 6.62 -7.44 11.29
N TYR A 34 6.48 -6.15 11.61
CA TYR A 34 7.62 -5.27 11.88
C TYR A 34 8.48 -5.78 13.06
N GLU A 35 7.87 -6.12 14.20
CA GLU A 35 8.62 -6.61 15.38
C GLU A 35 9.32 -7.94 15.11
N THR A 36 8.67 -8.81 14.33
CA THR A 36 9.26 -10.10 13.92
C THR A 36 10.49 -9.88 13.05
N LEU A 37 10.41 -8.99 12.05
CA LEU A 37 11.56 -8.66 11.21
C LEU A 37 12.65 -7.92 11.98
N ARG A 38 12.26 -7.00 12.88
CA ARG A 38 13.19 -6.18 13.66
C ARG A 38 14.01 -6.99 14.67
N SER A 39 13.44 -8.06 15.20
CA SER A 39 14.10 -8.98 16.13
C SER A 39 14.91 -10.08 15.42
N SER A 40 14.77 -10.22 14.10
CA SER A 40 15.48 -11.22 13.30
C SER A 40 16.97 -10.89 13.12
N PRO A 41 17.87 -11.91 13.09
CA PRO A 41 19.27 -11.68 12.75
C PRO A 41 19.47 -11.11 11.33
N GLN A 42 18.49 -11.27 10.44
CA GLN A 42 18.52 -10.71 9.07
C GLN A 42 18.06 -9.24 8.99
N TRP A 43 17.74 -8.58 10.12
CA TRP A 43 17.24 -7.20 10.11
C TRP A 43 18.12 -6.23 9.31
N ASN A 44 19.45 -6.34 9.45
CA ASN A 44 20.42 -5.50 8.74
C ASN A 44 20.47 -5.76 7.22
N GLN A 45 19.73 -6.74 6.71
CA GLN A 45 19.61 -7.06 5.29
C GLN A 45 18.14 -7.04 4.82
N THR A 46 17.25 -6.42 5.61
CA THR A 46 15.80 -6.42 5.36
C THR A 46 15.33 -5.04 4.89
N LEU A 47 14.47 -5.05 3.87
CA LEU A 47 13.61 -3.93 3.51
C LEU A 47 12.16 -4.41 3.64
N LEU A 48 11.42 -3.81 4.57
CA LEU A 48 9.97 -3.99 4.67
C LEU A 48 9.29 -2.89 3.86
N LEU A 49 8.50 -3.29 2.86
CA LEU A 49 7.61 -2.39 2.12
C LEU A 49 6.18 -2.66 2.55
N ILE A 50 5.50 -1.62 3.01
CA ILE A 50 4.07 -1.63 3.34
C ILE A 50 3.40 -0.72 2.32
N THR A 51 2.49 -1.28 1.53
CA THR A 51 1.73 -0.55 0.52
C THR A 51 0.28 -1.03 0.55
N TYR A 52 -0.61 -0.17 0.05
CA TYR A 52 -2.03 -0.45 -0.06
C TYR A 52 -2.39 -0.62 -1.54
N ASP A 53 -3.39 -1.45 -1.83
CA ASP A 53 -3.92 -1.69 -3.17
C ASP A 53 -4.91 -0.60 -3.59
N GLU A 54 -5.65 -0.03 -2.62
CA GLU A 54 -6.56 1.09 -2.83
C GLU A 54 -6.46 2.21 -1.77
N TYR A 55 -7.15 3.34 -2.03
CA TYR A 55 -7.08 4.57 -1.23
C TYR A 55 -8.14 4.63 -0.11
N GLY A 56 -8.97 3.61 0.04
CA GLY A 56 -9.98 3.48 1.11
C GLY A 56 -11.16 4.45 1.03
N GLY A 57 -11.36 5.14 -0.10
CA GLY A 57 -12.52 6.01 -0.33
C GLY A 57 -12.46 7.41 0.30
N PHE A 58 -11.38 7.75 1.01
CA PHE A 58 -11.19 9.10 1.56
C PHE A 58 -10.75 10.09 0.47
N TYR A 59 -11.06 11.37 0.67
CA TYR A 59 -10.65 12.43 -0.25
C TYR A 59 -9.12 12.64 -0.26
N ASP A 60 -8.52 12.63 -1.46
CA ASP A 60 -7.16 13.09 -1.70
C ASP A 60 -7.19 14.39 -2.54
N HIS A 61 -6.44 15.40 -2.12
CA HIS A 61 -6.39 16.70 -2.79
C HIS A 61 -5.50 16.73 -4.04
N VAL A 62 -4.64 15.72 -4.23
CA VAL A 62 -3.72 15.67 -5.37
C VAL A 62 -4.42 15.07 -6.58
N PRO A 63 -4.53 15.80 -7.71
CA PRO A 63 -5.10 15.27 -8.93
C PRO A 63 -4.31 14.06 -9.42
N THR A 64 -5.00 13.07 -9.97
CA THR A 64 -4.35 11.88 -10.49
C THR A 64 -3.54 12.20 -11.75
N PRO A 65 -2.32 11.64 -11.91
CA PRO A 65 -1.52 11.81 -13.12
C PRO A 65 -2.23 11.26 -14.36
N ILE A 66 -2.39 12.11 -15.38
CA ILE A 66 -3.06 11.77 -16.66
C ILE A 66 -2.18 12.02 -17.89
N ARG A 67 -1.00 12.62 -17.72
CA ARG A 67 -0.10 12.97 -18.84
C ARG A 67 1.09 12.03 -18.85
N GLY A 68 1.39 11.47 -20.03
CA GLY A 68 2.57 10.63 -20.22
C GLY A 68 2.49 9.27 -19.51
N VAL A 69 1.30 8.86 -19.05
CA VAL A 69 1.08 7.53 -18.49
C VAL A 69 0.79 6.58 -19.65
N PRO A 70 1.67 5.61 -19.94
CA PRO A 70 1.42 4.66 -21.02
C PRO A 70 0.30 3.71 -20.62
N SER A 71 -0.52 3.31 -21.60
CA SER A 71 -1.39 2.15 -21.44
C SER A 71 -0.51 0.92 -21.17
N PRO A 72 -0.82 0.10 -20.15
CA PRO A 72 0.05 -1.00 -19.73
C PRO A 72 0.23 -2.06 -20.81
N ASP A 73 -0.82 -2.32 -21.60
CA ASP A 73 -0.87 -3.35 -22.64
C ASP A 73 -1.50 -2.86 -23.96
N GLY A 74 -1.93 -1.59 -24.03
CA GLY A 74 -2.60 -1.02 -25.20
C GLY A 74 -4.05 -1.49 -25.38
N ILE A 75 -4.59 -2.26 -24.42
CA ILE A 75 -5.95 -2.78 -24.46
C ILE A 75 -6.89 -1.78 -23.80
N ARG A 76 -8.03 -1.53 -24.45
CA ARG A 76 -9.10 -0.68 -23.92
C ARG A 76 -10.13 -1.56 -23.22
N SER A 77 -10.76 -1.04 -22.16
CA SER A 77 -11.90 -1.72 -21.55
C SER A 77 -13.12 -1.72 -22.49
N SER A 78 -14.11 -2.59 -22.21
CA SER A 78 -15.41 -2.58 -22.90
C SER A 78 -16.14 -1.23 -22.81
N GLU A 79 -15.87 -0.48 -21.74
CA GLU A 79 -16.42 0.85 -21.47
C GLU A 79 -15.54 1.98 -22.04
N ASN A 80 -14.67 1.69 -23.01
CA ASN A 80 -13.79 2.65 -23.67
C ASN A 80 -12.72 3.31 -22.76
N PHE A 81 -12.38 2.70 -21.61
CA PHE A 81 -11.29 3.17 -20.75
C PHE A 81 -9.93 2.76 -21.32
N ASN A 82 -9.01 3.73 -21.46
CA ASN A 82 -7.72 3.53 -22.15
C ASN A 82 -6.57 3.04 -21.24
N PHE A 83 -6.77 3.05 -19.92
CA PHE A 83 -5.71 2.78 -18.94
C PHE A 83 -4.46 3.68 -19.10
N ASP A 84 -4.65 4.91 -19.59
CA ASP A 84 -3.63 5.93 -19.85
C ASP A 84 -3.53 6.99 -18.73
N ARG A 85 -3.86 6.59 -17.50
CA ARG A 85 -3.84 7.43 -16.29
C ARG A 85 -3.58 6.58 -15.05
N LEU A 86 -3.07 7.21 -14.00
CA LEU A 86 -2.92 6.57 -12.69
C LEU A 86 -4.16 6.78 -11.81
N GLY A 87 -4.30 5.95 -10.79
CA GLY A 87 -5.32 6.05 -9.77
C GLY A 87 -5.03 7.10 -8.70
N VAL A 88 -5.88 7.13 -7.67
CA VAL A 88 -5.65 7.93 -6.46
C VAL A 88 -4.39 7.43 -5.74
N ARG A 89 -3.69 8.31 -5.03
CA ARG A 89 -2.50 7.92 -4.27
C ARG A 89 -2.87 6.94 -3.17
N VAL A 90 -1.94 6.03 -2.90
CA VAL A 90 -1.98 5.13 -1.76
C VAL A 90 -0.76 5.38 -0.88
N PRO A 91 -0.85 5.15 0.45
CA PRO A 91 0.33 5.19 1.29
C PRO A 91 1.33 4.11 0.89
N THR A 92 2.62 4.47 0.89
CA THR A 92 3.71 3.50 0.75
C THR A 92 4.80 3.85 1.76
N ILE A 93 5.14 2.88 2.60
CA ILE A 93 6.11 3.04 3.69
C ILE A 93 7.23 2.02 3.47
N ALA A 94 8.46 2.52 3.51
CA ALA A 94 9.66 1.70 3.46
C ALA A 94 10.35 1.73 4.82
N VAL A 95 10.63 0.56 5.40
CA VAL A 95 11.28 0.42 6.71
C VAL A 95 12.51 -0.46 6.58
N SER A 96 13.68 0.10 6.89
CA SER A 96 14.96 -0.61 6.80
C SER A 96 16.04 0.10 7.64
N PRO A 97 17.06 -0.60 8.16
CA PRO A 97 18.24 0.02 8.79
C PRO A 97 19.01 0.97 7.89
N TRP A 98 18.82 0.86 6.58
CA TRP A 98 19.52 1.61 5.54
C TRP A 98 18.85 2.95 5.22
N ILE A 99 17.65 3.19 5.77
CA ILE A 99 16.88 4.41 5.53
C ILE A 99 17.07 5.34 6.72
N GLU A 100 17.51 6.57 6.44
CA GLU A 100 17.63 7.60 7.47
C GLU A 100 16.26 7.92 8.08
N LYS A 101 16.23 8.13 9.40
CA LYS A 101 15.00 8.46 10.12
C LYS A 101 14.39 9.75 9.56
N GLY A 102 13.09 9.71 9.27
CA GLY A 102 12.34 10.89 8.79
C GLY A 102 12.55 11.21 7.32
N THR A 103 13.03 10.25 6.52
CA THR A 103 13.13 10.40 5.07
C THR A 103 11.74 10.44 4.44
N HIS A 104 11.49 11.46 3.61
CA HIS A 104 10.27 11.60 2.81
C HIS A 104 10.63 11.71 1.34
N TYR A 105 10.15 10.76 0.52
CA TYR A 105 10.27 10.83 -0.92
C TYR A 105 8.99 11.41 -1.51
N CYS A 106 9.07 12.63 -2.03
CA CYS A 106 8.00 13.24 -2.79
C CYS A 106 8.34 13.13 -4.27
N MET A 107 7.54 12.39 -5.03
CA MET A 107 7.62 12.46 -6.49
C MET A 107 6.88 13.71 -6.94
N SER A 108 7.58 14.85 -6.93
CA SER A 108 7.08 16.06 -7.56
C SER A 108 7.12 15.87 -9.07
N ASN A 109 5.99 16.03 -9.74
CA ASN A 109 5.93 16.11 -11.20
C ASN A 109 6.86 17.24 -11.67
N GLN A 110 7.97 16.86 -12.31
CA GLN A 110 8.60 17.73 -13.31
C GLN A 110 7.70 17.85 -14.54
#